data_AF-A0A0E2P533-F1
#
_entry.id   AF-A0A0E2P533-F1
#
_cell.length_a   1.000
_cell.length_b   1.000
_cell.length_c   1.000
_cell.angle_alpha   90.00
_cell.angle_beta   90.00
_cell.angle_gamma   90.00
#
_symmetry.space_group_name_H-M   'P 1'
#
loop_
_entity.id
_entity.type
_entity.pdbx_description
1 polymer ?
#
loop_
_entity_poly.entity_id
_entity_poly.type
_entity_poly.pdbx_seq_one_letter_code
_entity_poly.pdbx_strand_id
1 'polypeptide(L)'
;MYFVAFDLLHLNGHDLRDKALEERREILASMIEPGGRIQFSEPLPGEAKAIFHLLDKAGLEGMVSKRKDSKYRRGPSTNWLKAKCYAIDDSICSASSVKRASRLSL
;
A
#
# COMPACT_ATOMS: atom_id res chain seq x y z
N MET A 1 15.18 -6.41 -14.04
CA MET A 1 14.86 -5.58 -12.85
C MET A 1 13.58 -4.83 -13.15
N TYR A 2 12.56 -4.98 -12.30
CA TYR A 2 11.23 -4.39 -12.47
C TYR A 2 10.93 -3.45 -11.31
N PHE A 3 10.19 -2.39 -11.58
CA PHE A 3 9.68 -1.47 -10.57
C PHE A 3 8.15 -1.51 -10.56
N VAL A 4 7.55 -1.61 -9.39
CA VAL A 4 6.09 -1.58 -9.26
C VAL A 4 5.69 -0.25 -8.62
N ALA A 5 5.02 0.60 -9.40
CA ALA A 5 4.53 1.89 -8.98
C ALA A 5 3.16 1.76 -8.30
N PHE A 6 2.97 2.48 -7.20
CA PHE A 6 1.77 2.35 -6.36
C PHE A 6 1.10 3.69 -5.99
N ASP A 7 1.78 4.83 -6.20
CA ASP A 7 1.26 6.18 -5.95
C ASP A 7 2.02 7.19 -6.84
N LEU A 8 1.38 8.33 -7.11
CA LEU A 8 1.90 9.42 -7.92
C LEU A 8 1.74 10.74 -7.15
N LEU A 9 2.85 11.35 -6.76
CA LEU A 9 2.84 12.55 -5.92
C LEU A 9 3.01 13.84 -6.72
N HIS A 10 3.74 13.79 -7.83
CA HIS A 10 3.98 14.94 -8.71
C HIS A 10 3.89 14.50 -10.17
N LEU A 11 3.34 15.37 -11.01
CA LEU A 11 3.26 15.17 -12.45
C LEU A 11 3.45 16.51 -13.16
N ASN A 12 4.43 16.61 -14.05
CA ASN A 12 4.66 17.79 -14.91
C ASN A 12 4.67 19.14 -14.16
N GLY A 13 5.28 19.18 -12.97
CA GLY A 13 5.34 20.39 -12.13
C GLY A 13 4.12 20.63 -11.25
N HIS A 14 3.07 19.80 -11.36
CA HIS A 14 1.90 19.86 -10.48
C HIS A 14 2.05 18.91 -9.29
N ASP A 15 1.78 19.43 -8.09
CA ASP A 15 1.69 18.65 -6.87
C ASP A 15 0.31 17.98 -6.77
N LEU A 16 0.28 16.65 -6.69
CA LEU A 16 -0.95 15.87 -6.61
C LEU A 16 -1.24 15.42 -5.17
N ARG A 17 -0.40 15.76 -4.19
CA ARG A 17 -0.53 15.27 -2.80
C ARG A 17 -1.88 15.61 -2.15
N ASP A 18 -2.52 16.70 -2.56
CA ASP A 18 -3.83 17.12 -2.05
C ASP A 18 -5.03 16.48 -2.74
N LYS A 19 -4.83 15.69 -3.80
CA LYS A 19 -5.88 14.90 -4.47
C LYS A 19 -6.18 13.61 -3.72
N ALA A 20 -7.37 13.04 -3.96
CA ALA A 20 -7.72 11.72 -3.42
C ALA A 20 -6.79 10.64 -3.99
N LEU A 21 -6.58 9.55 -3.23
CA LEU A 21 -5.73 8.43 -3.68
C LEU A 21 -6.29 7.79 -4.95
N GLU A 22 -7.61 7.71 -5.07
CA GLU A 22 -8.29 7.19 -6.27
C GLU A 22 -7.89 7.99 -7.52
N GLU A 23 -8.04 9.32 -7.50
CA GLU A 23 -7.62 10.21 -8.59
C GLU A 23 -6.13 10.03 -8.94
N ARG A 24 -5.24 9.99 -7.94
CA ARG A 24 -3.79 9.84 -8.17
C ARG A 24 -3.46 8.51 -8.85
N ARG A 25 -4.18 7.45 -8.48
CA ARG A 25 -3.98 6.10 -9.04
C ARG A 25 -4.55 5.98 -10.45
N GLU A 26 -5.67 6.62 -10.74
CA GLU A 26 -6.23 6.67 -12.10
C GLU A 26 -5.26 7.36 -13.06
N ILE A 27 -4.69 8.50 -12.67
CA ILE A 27 -3.66 9.20 -13.44
C ILE A 27 -2.41 8.32 -13.60
N LEU A 28 -1.98 7.62 -12.55
CA LEU A 28 -0.82 6.72 -12.64
C LEU A 28 -1.08 5.56 -13.60
N ALA A 29 -2.27 4.96 -13.54
CA ALA A 29 -2.64 3.82 -14.38
C ALA A 29 -2.72 4.22 -15.86
N SER A 30 -3.20 5.43 -16.17
CA SER A 30 -3.29 5.89 -17.57
C SER A 30 -1.93 6.20 -18.21
N MET A 31 -0.88 6.35 -17.41
CA MET A 31 0.49 6.63 -17.88
C MET A 31 1.37 5.38 -18.01
N ILE A 32 1.02 4.26 -17.37
CA ILE A 32 1.84 3.06 -17.36
C ILE A 32 1.36 2.11 -18.45
N GLU A 33 2.22 1.87 -19.44
CA GLU A 33 1.97 0.86 -20.46
C GLU A 33 2.22 -0.56 -19.93
N PRO A 34 1.36 -1.53 -20.28
CA PRO A 34 1.54 -2.92 -19.89
C PRO A 34 2.82 -3.50 -20.53
N GLY A 35 3.48 -4.42 -19.81
CA GLY A 35 4.69 -5.09 -20.30
C GLY A 35 6.00 -4.27 -20.18
N GLY A 36 5.94 -3.04 -19.67
CA GLY A 36 7.12 -2.22 -19.40
C GLY A 36 7.98 -2.67 -18.21
N ARG A 37 9.12 -1.99 -17.99
CA ARG A 37 9.94 -2.19 -16.77
C ARG A 37 9.27 -1.62 -15.52
N ILE A 38 8.37 -0.66 -15.69
CA ILE A 38 7.53 -0.08 -14.65
C ILE A 38 6.15 -0.73 -14.79
N GLN A 39 5.65 -1.30 -13.70
CA GLN A 39 4.37 -1.97 -13.63
C GLN A 39 3.47 -1.22 -12.64
N PHE A 40 2.17 -1.19 -12.89
CA PHE A 40 1.20 -0.60 -11.98
C PHE A 40 0.76 -1.63 -10.92
N SER A 41 0.74 -1.22 -9.65
CA SER A 41 0.18 -2.04 -8.56
C SER A 41 -1.35 -1.95 -8.59
N GLU A 42 -2.00 -2.96 -9.16
CA GLU A 42 -3.46 -3.05 -9.20
C GLU A 42 -4.09 -3.21 -7.80
N PRO A 43 -5.27 -2.61 -7.57
CA PRO A 43 -5.99 -2.80 -6.32
C PRO A 43 -6.67 -4.17 -6.33
N LEU A 44 -6.56 -4.92 -5.23
CA LEU A 44 -7.36 -6.13 -5.05
C LEU A 44 -8.75 -5.75 -4.53
N PRO A 45 -9.84 -5.99 -5.28
CA PRO A 45 -11.19 -5.77 -4.79
C PRO A 45 -11.56 -6.86 -3.76
N GLY A 46 -12.28 -6.47 -2.70
CA GLY A 46 -12.81 -7.41 -1.71
C GLY A 46 -12.65 -6.95 -0.27
N GLU A 47 -13.09 -7.80 0.65
CA GLU A 47 -12.95 -7.53 2.08
C GLU A 47 -11.49 -7.77 2.53
N ALA A 48 -10.93 -6.80 3.27
CA ALA A 48 -9.55 -6.84 3.73
C ALA A 48 -9.21 -8.13 4.50
N LYS A 49 -10.12 -8.66 5.33
CA LYS A 49 -9.91 -9.90 6.08
C LYS A 49 -9.77 -11.12 5.18
N ALA A 50 -10.63 -11.23 4.17
CA ALA A 50 -10.59 -12.32 3.21
C ALA A 50 -9.30 -12.27 2.38
N ILE A 51 -8.92 -11.08 1.91
CA ILE A 51 -7.66 -10.88 1.17
C ILE A 51 -6.46 -11.26 2.05
N PHE A 52 -6.42 -10.81 3.30
CA PHE A 52 -5.34 -11.16 4.22
C PHE A 52 -5.18 -12.68 4.40
N HIS A 53 -6.28 -13.41 4.58
CA HIS A 53 -6.26 -14.87 4.71
C HIS A 53 -5.74 -15.57 3.44
N LEU A 54 -6.08 -15.03 2.27
CA LEU A 54 -5.56 -15.55 0.99
C LEU A 54 -4.06 -15.29 0.85
N LEU A 55 -3.59 -14.11 1.24
CA LEU A 55 -2.17 -13.75 1.19
C LEU A 55 -1.34 -14.61 2.15
N ASP A 56 -1.88 -14.90 3.33
CA ASP A 56 -1.27 -15.80 4.32
C ASP A 56 -1.12 -17.22 3.75
N LYS A 57 -2.21 -17.78 3.20
CA LYS A 57 -2.18 -19.09 2.52
C LYS A 57 -1.24 -19.15 1.33
N ALA A 58 -1.07 -18.03 0.62
CA ALA A 58 -0.16 -17.91 -0.50
C ALA A 58 1.31 -17.72 -0.09
N GLY A 59 1.62 -17.60 1.21
CA GLY A 59 2.97 -17.36 1.71
C GLY A 59 3.52 -15.97 1.38
N LEU A 60 2.64 -14.98 1.18
CA LEU A 60 3.02 -13.60 0.87
C LEU A 60 3.28 -12.80 2.15
N GLU A 61 4.16 -11.78 2.10
CA GLU A 61 4.53 -10.97 3.28
C GLU A 61 3.32 -10.29 3.94
N GLY A 62 2.29 -9.98 3.16
CA GLY A 62 1.05 -9.34 3.60
C GLY A 62 0.56 -8.28 2.63
N MET A 63 -0.18 -7.29 3.15
CA MET A 63 -0.80 -6.25 2.35
C MET A 63 -0.68 -4.86 2.95
N VAL A 64 -0.94 -3.89 2.08
CA VAL A 64 -1.08 -2.49 2.42
C VAL A 64 -2.51 -2.06 2.08
N SER A 65 -3.27 -1.68 3.10
CA SER A 65 -4.57 -1.04 2.93
C SER A 65 -4.41 0.47 2.91
N LYS A 66 -5.05 1.11 1.93
CA LYS A 66 -5.03 2.57 1.76
C LYS A 66 -6.46 3.09 1.61
N ARG A 67 -6.79 4.19 2.28
CA ARG A 67 -8.09 4.87 2.12
C ARG A 67 -8.17 5.57 0.76
N LYS A 68 -9.23 5.28 -0.02
CA LYS A 68 -9.42 5.79 -1.39
C LYS A 68 -9.55 7.30 -1.47
N ASP A 69 -10.23 7.89 -0.50
CA ASP A 69 -10.50 9.33 -0.37
C ASP A 69 -9.34 10.10 0.31
N SER A 70 -8.25 9.41 0.65
CA SER A 70 -7.18 10.03 1.44
C SER A 70 -6.19 10.85 0.61
N LYS A 71 -5.91 12.05 1.12
CA LYS A 71 -4.78 12.89 0.68
C LYS A 71 -3.47 12.30 1.16
N TYR A 72 -2.40 12.52 0.40
CA TYR A 72 -1.06 12.12 0.83
C TYR A 72 -0.58 13.04 1.95
N ARG A 73 -0.27 12.45 3.10
CA ARG A 73 0.34 13.15 4.24
C ARG A 73 1.62 12.44 4.64
N ARG A 74 2.70 13.20 4.77
CA ARG A 74 3.98 12.69 5.28
C ARG A 74 3.84 12.44 6.80
N GLY A 75 4.32 11.29 7.27
CA GLY A 75 4.32 10.93 8.69
C GLY A 75 3.31 9.83 9.04
N PRO A 76 3.12 9.56 10.35
CA PRO A 76 2.16 8.56 10.81
C PRO A 76 0.74 8.91 10.34
N SER A 77 0.08 7.96 9.68
CA SER A 77 -1.29 8.15 9.20
C SER A 77 -2.09 6.87 9.39
N THR A 78 -3.35 7.01 9.75
CA THR A 78 -4.34 5.91 9.76
C THR A 78 -4.89 5.61 8.36
N ASN A 79 -4.55 6.42 7.37
CA ASN A 79 -4.97 6.25 5.97
C ASN A 79 -4.19 5.16 5.26
N TRP A 80 -3.03 4.75 5.80
CA TRP A 80 -2.17 3.73 5.24
C TRP A 80 -1.82 2.72 6.34
N LEU A 81 -2.42 1.54 6.26
CA LEU A 81 -2.22 0.46 7.22
C LEU A 81 -1.49 -0.70 6.55
N LYS A 82 -0.35 -1.10 7.12
CA LYS A 82 0.37 -2.30 6.68
C LYS A 82 -0.01 -3.46 7.61
N ALA A 83 -0.53 -4.53 7.02
CA ALA A 83 -0.78 -5.81 7.68
C ALA A 83 0.23 -6.81 7.14
N LYS A 84 0.92 -7.52 8.04
CA LYS A 84 1.92 -8.52 7.67
C LYS A 84 1.51 -9.88 8.17
N CYS A 85 1.77 -10.90 7.36
CA CYS A 85 1.66 -12.29 7.74
C CYS A 85 2.96 -12.68 8.45
N TYR A 86 2.86 -13.08 9.72
CA TYR A 86 3.99 -13.58 10.49
C TYR A 86 3.65 -14.98 10.97
N ALA A 87 4.41 -15.97 10.51
CA ALA A 87 4.46 -17.27 11.16
C ALA A 87 5.39 -17.15 12.36
N ILE A 88 4.82 -17.14 13.57
CA ILE A 88 5.59 -17.36 14.80
C ILE A 88 5.43 -18.83 15.12
N ASP A 89 6.55 -19.50 15.37
CA ASP A 89 6.65 -20.92 15.76
C ASP A 89 5.54 -21.26 16.77
N ASP A 90 4.70 -22.22 16.40
CA ASP A 90 3.48 -22.69 17.07
C ASP A 90 2.57 -21.62 17.72
N SER A 91 1.47 -21.34 17.01
CA SER A 91 0.23 -20.68 17.44
C SER A 91 0.13 -19.14 17.33
N ILE A 92 -0.91 -18.74 16.59
CA ILE A 92 -1.54 -17.40 16.48
C ILE A 92 -0.84 -16.40 15.53
N CYS A 93 -1.43 -16.27 14.34
CA CYS A 93 -1.12 -15.23 13.36
C CYS A 93 -1.59 -13.86 13.88
N SER A 94 -0.68 -13.02 14.37
CA SER A 94 -1.01 -11.68 14.85
C SER A 94 -0.98 -10.67 13.70
N ALA A 95 -2.14 -10.14 13.30
CA ALA A 95 -2.23 -8.97 12.43
C ALA A 95 -1.78 -7.72 13.21
N SER A 96 -0.47 -7.46 13.28
CA SER A 96 0.03 -6.23 13.88
C SER A 96 -0.03 -5.10 12.87
N SER A 97 -0.78 -4.03 13.20
CA SER A 97 -0.66 -2.74 12.52
C SER A 97 0.73 -2.19 12.83
N VAL A 98 1.66 -2.29 11.88
CA VAL A 98 3.01 -1.77 12.07
C VAL A 98 2.95 -0.24 12.02
N LYS A 99 2.72 0.41 13.16
CA LYS A 99 3.13 1.80 13.38
C LYS A 99 4.66 1.79 13.47
N ARG A 100 5.36 2.14 12.39
CA ARG A 100 6.83 2.24 12.45
C ARG A 100 7.21 3.42 13.35
N ALA A 101 7.67 3.06 14.55
CA ALA A 101 8.48 3.75 15.55
C ALA A 101 8.76 5.26 15.38
N SER A 102 8.19 6.06 16.26
CA SER A 102 8.89 7.22 16.83
C SER A 102 9.89 6.69 17.86
N ARG A 103 11.16 6.59 17.46
CA ARG A 103 12.30 6.38 18.35
C ARG A 103 12.29 7.51 19.40
N LEU A 104 12.25 7.17 20.69
CA LEU A 104 12.66 8.08 21.75
C LEU A 104 14.04 8.62 21.37
N SER A 105 14.13 9.94 21.22
CA SER A 105 15.39 10.66 21.36
C SER A 105 15.41 11.13 22.81
N LEU A 106 16.55 10.91 23.46
CA LEU A 106 16.87 11.14 24.88
C LEU A 106 16.24 12.39 25.48
#